data_AF-A0A8S3E2V2-F1
#
_entry.id   AF-A0A8S3E2V2-F1
#
_cell.length_a   1.000
_cell.length_b   1.000
_cell.length_c   1.000
_cell.angle_alpha   90.00
_cell.angle_beta   90.00
_cell.angle_gamma   90.00
#
_symmetry.space_group_name_H-M   'P 1'
#
loop_
_entity.id
_entity.type
_entity.pdbx_description
1 polymer ?
#
loop_
_entity_poly.entity_id
_entity_poly.type
_entity_poly.pdbx_seq_one_letter_code
_entity_poly.pdbx_strand_id
1 'polypeptide(L)'
;DGLRFMDLIEQANRHVVNLFNSPTLADCKQAVDFFVNLRHYRLVLPNIEQSLRLMFSLIWSVDKSICEAITQAFVKIYFDVAPTVPVAHIPLHQARAIIRALKGATFSEELCFEEILKQLIKGKKISTESITEALWKFYKAPSDDHTDVISGKILTFIVG
;
A
#
# COMPACT_ATOMS: atom_id res chain seq x y z
N ASP A 1 -26.08 -13.63 -9.74
CA ASP A 1 -25.55 -13.79 -8.36
C ASP A 1 -24.25 -13.03 -8.10
N GLY A 2 -23.23 -13.12 -8.97
CA GLY A 2 -21.96 -12.41 -8.77
C GLY A 2 -22.06 -10.86 -8.65
N LEU A 3 -22.91 -10.21 -9.45
CA LEU A 3 -23.11 -8.74 -9.34
C LEU A 3 -23.73 -8.34 -8.00
N ARG A 4 -24.75 -9.07 -7.55
CA ARG A 4 -25.38 -8.83 -6.23
C ARG A 4 -24.38 -9.04 -5.08
N PHE A 5 -23.46 -10.00 -5.22
CA PHE A 5 -22.39 -10.20 -4.26
C PHE A 5 -21.43 -9.00 -4.22
N MET A 6 -21.05 -8.45 -5.37
CA MET A 6 -20.22 -7.23 -5.43
C MET A 6 -20.93 -6.03 -4.80
N ASP A 7 -22.24 -5.86 -5.05
CA ASP A 7 -23.03 -4.79 -4.43
C ASP A 7 -23.04 -4.88 -2.90
N LEU A 8 -23.15 -6.11 -2.36
CA LEU A 8 -23.10 -6.37 -0.93
C LEU A 8 -21.71 -6.06 -0.33
N ILE A 9 -20.64 -6.43 -1.04
CA ILE A 9 -19.27 -6.11 -0.60
C ILE A 9 -19.05 -4.60 -0.60
N GLU A 10 -19.51 -3.89 -1.63
CA GLU A 10 -19.39 -2.42 -1.69
C GLU A 10 -20.13 -1.76 -0.52
N GLN A 11 -21.32 -2.23 -0.19
CA GLN A 11 -22.06 -1.77 0.97
C GLN A 11 -21.31 -2.06 2.27
N ALA A 12 -20.77 -3.27 2.42
CA ALA A 12 -19.98 -3.68 3.58
C ALA A 12 -18.71 -2.82 3.74
N ASN A 13 -18.04 -2.45 2.65
CA ASN A 13 -16.83 -1.63 2.67
C ASN A 13 -17.03 -0.34 3.47
N ARG A 14 -18.18 0.34 3.30
CA ARG A 14 -18.51 1.57 4.03
C ARG A 14 -18.57 1.36 5.54
N HIS A 15 -19.01 0.19 5.99
CA HIS A 15 -19.05 -0.16 7.41
C HIS A 15 -17.68 -0.61 7.92
N VAL A 16 -16.94 -1.37 7.13
CA VAL A 16 -15.61 -1.87 7.50
C VAL A 16 -14.61 -0.73 7.69
N VAL A 17 -14.66 0.32 6.87
CA VAL A 17 -13.79 1.51 7.05
C VAL A 17 -13.98 2.15 8.44
N ASN A 18 -15.20 2.13 8.99
CA ASN A 18 -15.45 2.70 10.32
C ASN A 18 -14.81 1.88 11.44
N LEU A 19 -14.53 0.60 11.21
CA LEU A 19 -13.88 -0.27 12.20
C LEU A 19 -12.42 0.11 12.45
N PHE A 20 -11.79 0.89 11.57
CA PHE A 20 -10.45 1.47 11.83
C PHE A 20 -10.42 2.39 13.05
N ASN A 21 -11.56 3.00 13.38
CA ASN A 21 -11.71 3.85 14.56
C ASN A 21 -12.28 3.09 15.76
N SER A 22 -12.41 1.75 15.68
CA SER A 22 -12.89 0.96 16.80
C SER A 22 -11.88 0.99 17.94
N PRO A 23 -12.32 1.13 19.21
CA PRO A 23 -11.43 0.97 20.36
C PRO A 23 -10.96 -0.48 20.53
N THR A 24 -11.59 -1.43 19.83
CA THR A 24 -11.26 -2.86 19.91
C THR A 24 -10.21 -3.23 18.87
N LEU A 25 -9.04 -3.66 19.33
CA LEU A 25 -7.95 -4.13 18.47
C LEU A 25 -8.38 -5.21 17.46
N ALA A 26 -9.25 -6.12 17.88
CA ALA A 26 -9.74 -7.21 17.03
C ALA A 26 -10.51 -6.68 15.82
N ASP A 27 -11.32 -5.63 15.98
CA ASP A 27 -12.10 -5.03 14.90
C ASP A 27 -11.19 -4.37 13.87
N CYS A 28 -10.17 -3.63 14.33
CA CYS A 28 -9.16 -3.04 13.45
C CYS A 28 -8.43 -4.11 12.64
N LYS A 29 -8.02 -5.22 13.28
CA LYS A 29 -7.34 -6.33 12.59
C LYS A 29 -8.24 -7.01 11.56
N GLN A 30 -9.50 -7.28 11.91
CA GLN A 30 -10.46 -7.86 10.98
C GLN A 30 -10.75 -6.94 9.79
N ALA A 31 -10.80 -5.63 10.02
CA ALA A 31 -10.95 -4.64 8.95
C ALA A 31 -9.73 -4.66 8.01
N VAL A 32 -8.52 -4.72 8.55
CA VAL A 32 -7.29 -4.85 7.76
C VAL A 32 -7.32 -6.14 6.91
N ASP A 33 -7.69 -7.28 7.52
CA ASP A 33 -7.77 -8.56 6.81
C ASP A 33 -8.82 -8.55 5.69
N PHE A 34 -9.93 -7.83 5.87
CA PHE A 34 -10.92 -7.62 4.81
C PHE A 34 -10.27 -6.99 3.56
N PHE A 35 -9.50 -5.90 3.70
CA PHE A 35 -8.85 -5.25 2.56
C PHE A 35 -7.74 -6.10 1.93
N VAL A 36 -6.98 -6.84 2.73
CA VAL A 36 -6.00 -7.81 2.23
C VAL A 36 -6.69 -8.89 1.38
N ASN A 37 -7.82 -9.42 1.84
CA ASN A 37 -8.58 -10.42 1.11
C ASN A 37 -9.19 -9.87 -0.18
N LEU A 38 -9.75 -8.65 -0.15
CA LEU A 38 -10.24 -7.98 -1.37
C LEU A 38 -9.15 -7.93 -2.44
N ARG A 39 -7.93 -7.57 -2.02
CA ARG A 39 -6.78 -7.49 -2.92
C ARG A 39 -6.34 -8.88 -3.42
N HIS A 40 -6.27 -9.86 -2.53
CA HIS A 40 -5.89 -11.24 -2.85
C HIS A 40 -6.83 -11.84 -3.91
N TYR A 41 -8.14 -11.66 -3.74
CA TYR A 41 -9.16 -12.12 -4.69
C TYR A 41 -9.33 -11.20 -5.91
N ARG A 42 -8.51 -10.14 -6.02
CA ARG A 42 -8.55 -9.15 -7.12
C ARG A 42 -9.93 -8.52 -7.30
N LEU A 43 -10.66 -8.33 -6.21
CA LEU A 43 -11.95 -7.67 -6.22
C LEU A 43 -11.73 -6.17 -6.37
N VAL A 44 -12.40 -5.58 -7.35
CA VAL A 44 -12.32 -4.15 -7.64
C VAL A 44 -13.57 -3.49 -7.09
N LEU A 45 -13.40 -2.63 -6.09
CA LEU A 45 -14.47 -1.79 -5.56
C LEU A 45 -14.24 -0.33 -5.97
N PRO A 46 -15.32 0.45 -6.17
CA PRO A 46 -15.20 1.89 -6.29
C PRO A 46 -14.48 2.48 -5.08
N ASN A 47 -13.57 3.44 -5.33
CA ASN A 47 -12.85 4.20 -4.29
C ASN A 47 -12.02 3.36 -3.30
N ILE A 48 -11.66 2.12 -3.63
CA ILE A 48 -10.89 1.24 -2.74
C ILE A 48 -9.57 1.86 -2.28
N GLU A 49 -8.89 2.62 -3.14
CA GLU A 49 -7.62 3.28 -2.84
C GLU A 49 -7.78 4.31 -1.69
N GLN A 50 -8.94 4.99 -1.61
CA GLN A 50 -9.23 5.91 -0.52
C GLN A 50 -9.42 5.15 0.81
N SER A 51 -10.13 4.01 0.79
CA SER A 51 -10.29 3.15 1.97
C SER A 51 -8.95 2.58 2.45
N LEU A 52 -8.08 2.17 1.51
CA LEU A 52 -6.73 1.71 1.82
C LEU A 52 -5.87 2.81 2.45
N ARG A 53 -5.97 4.06 1.97
CA ARG A 53 -5.25 5.19 2.56
C ARG A 53 -5.69 5.51 3.98
N LEU A 54 -6.99 5.43 4.27
CA LEU A 54 -7.51 5.52 5.63
C LEU A 54 -6.93 4.42 6.52
N MET A 55 -6.86 3.18 6.02
CA MET A 55 -6.23 2.08 6.73
C MET A 55 -4.75 2.37 7.07
N PHE A 56 -3.98 2.93 6.12
CA PHE A 56 -2.56 3.22 6.34
C PHE A 56 -2.31 4.34 7.36
N SER A 57 -3.28 5.21 7.62
CA SER A 57 -3.17 6.21 8.69
C SER A 57 -3.00 5.58 10.09
N LEU A 58 -3.42 4.32 10.26
CA LEU A 58 -3.24 3.56 11.49
C LEU A 58 -1.77 3.21 11.80
N ILE A 59 -0.83 3.50 10.90
CA ILE A 59 0.61 3.37 11.17
C ILE A 59 1.06 4.21 12.36
N TRP A 60 0.34 5.31 12.65
CA TRP A 60 0.58 6.19 13.79
C TRP A 60 -0.06 5.73 15.10
N SER A 61 -0.66 4.53 15.11
CA SER A 61 -1.23 3.96 16.33
C SER A 61 -0.19 3.82 17.43
N VAL A 62 -0.60 4.06 18.68
CA VAL A 62 0.23 3.80 19.86
C VAL A 62 0.43 2.30 20.07
N ASP A 63 -0.51 1.48 19.59
CA ASP A 63 -0.42 0.03 19.65
C ASP A 63 0.46 -0.52 18.52
N LYS A 64 1.64 -1.02 18.89
CA LYS A 64 2.62 -1.60 17.97
C LYS A 64 2.05 -2.76 17.15
N SER A 65 1.11 -3.52 17.70
CA SER A 65 0.51 -4.65 16.99
C SER A 65 -0.38 -4.20 15.84
N ILE A 66 -0.94 -2.99 15.90
CA ILE A 66 -1.63 -2.35 14.78
C ILE A 66 -0.60 -1.91 13.73
N CYS A 67 0.47 -1.21 14.13
CA CYS A 67 1.53 -0.80 13.19
C CYS A 67 2.13 -1.98 12.43
N GLU A 68 2.37 -3.10 13.11
CA GLU A 68 2.84 -4.34 12.50
C GLU A 68 1.82 -4.93 11.52
N ALA A 69 0.53 -4.96 11.89
CA ALA A 69 -0.54 -5.43 11.01
C ALA A 69 -0.65 -4.57 9.74
N ILE A 70 -0.55 -3.24 9.87
CA ILE A 70 -0.57 -2.31 8.72
C ILE A 70 0.64 -2.53 7.81
N THR A 71 1.82 -2.66 8.38
CA THR A 71 3.06 -2.90 7.63
C THR A 71 2.99 -4.23 6.86
N GLN A 72 2.46 -5.28 7.48
CA GLN A 72 2.24 -6.58 6.82
C GLN A 72 1.16 -6.50 5.74
N ALA A 73 0.06 -5.80 6.00
CA ALA A 73 -1.01 -5.61 5.04
C ALA A 73 -0.52 -4.85 3.81
N PHE A 74 0.29 -3.81 3.99
CA PHE A 74 0.91 -3.06 2.89
C PHE A 74 1.72 -3.97 1.97
N VAL A 75 2.56 -4.84 2.53
CA VAL A 75 3.32 -5.83 1.75
C VAL A 75 2.38 -6.74 0.98
N LYS A 76 1.36 -7.31 1.64
CA LYS A 76 0.39 -8.20 0.99
C LYS A 76 -0.40 -7.50 -0.13
N ILE A 77 -0.65 -6.21 0.01
CA ILE A 77 -1.50 -5.46 -0.93
C ILE A 77 -0.71 -4.98 -2.16
N TYR A 78 0.49 -4.45 -1.93
CA TYR A 78 1.28 -3.78 -2.96
C TYR A 78 2.49 -4.59 -3.43
N PHE A 79 3.10 -5.39 -2.56
CA PHE A 79 4.35 -6.10 -2.83
C PHE A 79 4.20 -7.61 -2.93
N ASP A 80 3.00 -8.14 -2.78
CA ASP A 80 2.72 -9.53 -3.09
C ASP A 80 2.76 -9.71 -4.61
N VAL A 81 3.74 -10.49 -5.06
CA VAL A 81 4.01 -10.72 -6.47
C VAL A 81 3.71 -12.18 -6.76
N ALA A 82 3.05 -12.45 -7.89
CA ALA A 82 2.76 -13.81 -8.30
C ALA A 82 4.05 -14.66 -8.36
N PRO A 83 4.02 -15.95 -7.95
CA PRO A 83 5.21 -16.81 -7.95
C PRO A 83 5.87 -16.98 -9.33
N THR A 84 5.13 -16.66 -10.39
CA THR A 84 5.59 -16.71 -11.78
C THR A 84 6.51 -15.56 -12.17
N VAL A 85 6.59 -14.50 -11.35
CA VAL A 85 7.43 -13.34 -11.65
C VAL A 85 8.89 -13.65 -11.32
N PRO A 86 9.84 -13.43 -12.24
CA PRO A 86 11.26 -13.62 -11.96
C PRO A 86 11.72 -12.77 -10.78
N VAL A 87 12.56 -13.33 -9.90
CA VAL A 87 13.10 -12.64 -8.72
C VAL A 87 13.76 -11.30 -9.10
N ALA A 88 14.46 -11.26 -10.24
CA ALA A 88 15.10 -10.05 -10.76
C ALA A 88 14.12 -8.90 -11.08
N HIS A 89 12.84 -9.20 -11.30
CA HIS A 89 11.80 -8.19 -11.61
C HIS A 89 11.03 -7.72 -10.37
N ILE A 90 11.17 -8.38 -9.22
CA ILE A 90 10.48 -8.01 -7.98
C ILE A 90 10.71 -6.54 -7.60
N PRO A 91 11.94 -5.99 -7.62
CA PRO A 91 12.16 -4.59 -7.26
C PRO A 91 11.42 -3.61 -8.18
N LEU A 92 11.32 -3.93 -9.48
CA LEU A 92 10.59 -3.12 -10.45
C LEU A 92 9.08 -3.16 -10.20
N HIS A 93 8.54 -4.33 -9.83
CA HIS A 93 7.14 -4.47 -9.44
C HIS A 93 6.82 -3.66 -8.17
N GLN A 94 7.68 -3.75 -7.15
CA GLN A 94 7.53 -3.00 -5.91
C GLN A 94 7.61 -1.49 -6.15
N ALA A 95 8.61 -1.02 -6.92
CA ALA A 95 8.73 0.39 -7.30
C ALA A 95 7.49 0.91 -8.04
N ARG A 96 6.95 0.14 -9.01
CA ARG A 96 5.71 0.50 -9.70
C ARG A 96 4.51 0.56 -8.75
N ALA A 97 4.43 -0.36 -7.79
CA ALA A 97 3.37 -0.37 -6.81
C ALA A 97 3.43 0.85 -5.88
N ILE A 98 4.63 1.29 -5.47
CA ILE A 98 4.84 2.53 -4.71
C ILE A 98 4.35 3.74 -5.52
N ILE A 99 4.78 3.87 -6.78
CA ILE A 99 4.36 4.97 -7.67
C ILE A 99 2.83 5.00 -7.79
N ARG A 100 2.20 3.84 -7.97
CA ARG A 100 0.74 3.74 -8.06
C ARG A 100 0.07 4.18 -6.76
N ALA A 101 0.57 3.74 -5.61
CA ALA A 101 -0.01 4.07 -4.31
C ALA A 101 0.02 5.58 -4.04
N LEU A 102 1.11 6.24 -4.45
CA LEU A 102 1.35 7.67 -4.28
C LEU A 102 0.64 8.55 -5.33
N LYS A 103 0.19 7.98 -6.45
CA LYS A 103 -0.53 8.76 -7.49
C LYS A 103 -1.80 9.36 -6.88
N GLY A 104 -1.87 10.69 -6.83
CA GLY A 104 -2.99 11.44 -6.24
C GLY A 104 -3.08 11.33 -4.71
N ALA A 105 -1.99 10.97 -4.02
CA ALA A 105 -1.90 11.04 -2.57
C ALA A 105 -1.90 12.48 -2.07
N THR A 106 -2.57 12.74 -0.95
CA THR A 106 -2.41 13.98 -0.20
C THR A 106 -1.09 13.95 0.57
N PHE A 107 -0.60 15.11 1.00
CA PHE A 107 0.62 15.19 1.78
C PHE A 107 0.59 14.32 3.05
N SER A 108 -0.54 14.29 3.77
CA SER A 108 -0.70 13.45 4.96
C SER A 108 -0.64 11.95 4.63
N GLU A 109 -1.17 11.55 3.47
CA GLU A 109 -1.10 10.17 3.00
C GLU A 109 0.34 9.80 2.61
N GLU A 110 1.05 10.68 1.91
CA GLU A 110 2.47 10.51 1.57
C GLU A 110 3.32 10.23 2.83
N LEU A 111 3.09 10.98 3.92
CA LEU A 111 3.77 10.75 5.20
C LEU A 111 3.46 9.37 5.80
N CYS A 112 2.23 8.87 5.64
CA CYS A 112 1.89 7.52 6.10
C CYS A 112 2.64 6.45 5.28
N PHE A 113 2.72 6.63 3.95
CA PHE A 113 3.50 5.74 3.09
C PHE A 113 5.00 5.79 3.44
N GLU A 114 5.53 6.97 3.71
CA GLU A 114 6.92 7.16 4.13
C GLU A 114 7.24 6.36 5.41
N GLU A 115 6.39 6.48 6.43
CA GLU A 115 6.57 5.76 7.69
C GLU A 115 6.48 4.24 7.51
N ILE A 116 5.54 3.76 6.69
CA ILE A 116 5.44 2.34 6.35
C ILE A 116 6.72 1.84 5.66
N LEU A 117 7.24 2.57 4.68
CA LEU A 117 8.47 2.20 3.97
C LEU A 117 9.68 2.18 4.91
N LYS A 118 9.80 3.15 5.84
CA LYS A 118 10.83 3.14 6.89
C LYS A 118 10.80 1.86 7.71
N GLN A 119 9.61 1.44 8.16
CA GLN A 119 9.46 0.23 8.94
C GLN A 119 9.81 -1.03 8.14
N LEU A 120 9.46 -1.08 6.86
CA LEU A 120 9.80 -2.20 5.98
C LEU A 120 11.30 -2.32 5.70
N ILE A 121 11.96 -1.19 5.47
CA ILE A 121 13.42 -1.12 5.29
C ILE A 121 14.13 -1.55 6.57
N LYS A 122 13.74 -0.97 7.73
CA LYS A 122 14.31 -1.33 9.04
C LYS A 122 14.11 -2.82 9.35
N GLY A 123 12.95 -3.37 8.99
CA GLY A 123 12.62 -4.78 9.13
C GLY A 123 13.26 -5.71 8.09
N LYS A 124 14.10 -5.19 7.18
CA LYS A 124 14.73 -5.92 6.06
C LYS A 124 13.74 -6.70 5.21
N LYS A 125 12.48 -6.25 5.14
CA LYS A 125 11.45 -6.82 4.25
C LYS A 125 11.66 -6.37 2.81
N ILE A 126 12.43 -5.30 2.63
CA ILE A 126 12.75 -4.66 1.38
C ILE A 126 14.23 -4.28 1.41
N SER A 127 14.92 -4.45 0.28
CA SER A 127 16.24 -3.86 0.09
C SER A 127 16.09 -2.43 -0.42
N THR A 128 16.63 -1.46 0.33
CA THR A 128 16.65 -0.05 -0.10
C THR A 128 17.35 0.07 -1.45
N GLU A 129 18.53 -0.54 -1.61
CA GLU A 129 19.32 -0.48 -2.83
C GLU A 129 18.52 -0.89 -4.08
N SER A 130 17.85 -2.03 -4.04
CA SER A 130 17.13 -2.56 -5.20
C SER A 130 15.89 -1.74 -5.54
N ILE A 131 15.15 -1.23 -4.55
CA ILE A 131 14.00 -0.36 -4.78
C ILE A 131 14.44 1.02 -5.29
N THR A 132 15.52 1.59 -4.73
CA THR A 132 16.06 2.87 -5.19
C THR A 132 16.47 2.80 -6.65
N GLU A 133 17.23 1.77 -7.03
CA GLU A 133 17.62 1.54 -8.42
C GLU A 133 16.39 1.39 -9.34
N ALA A 134 15.38 0.65 -8.91
CA ALA A 134 14.16 0.45 -9.67
C ALA A 134 13.36 1.75 -9.85
N LEU A 135 13.24 2.58 -8.81
CA LEU A 135 12.60 3.89 -8.87
C LEU A 135 13.37 4.86 -9.77
N TRP A 136 14.70 4.85 -9.72
CA TRP A 136 15.55 5.63 -10.63
C TRP A 136 15.35 5.25 -12.10
N LYS A 137 15.11 3.96 -12.40
CA LYS A 137 14.79 3.52 -13.77
C LYS A 137 13.49 4.16 -14.28
N PHE A 138 12.47 4.29 -13.43
CA PHE A 138 11.23 4.99 -13.80
C PHE A 138 11.44 6.50 -13.98
N TYR A 139 12.26 7.13 -13.14
CA TYR A 139 12.57 8.56 -13.26
C TYR A 139 13.35 8.90 -14.55
N LYS A 140 14.31 8.04 -14.94
CA LYS A 140 15.16 8.25 -16.12
C LYS A 140 14.48 7.83 -17.43
N ALA A 141 13.38 7.11 -17.38
CA ALA A 141 12.69 6.67 -18.59
C ALA A 141 12.06 7.89 -19.30
N PRO A 142 12.32 8.09 -20.61
CA PRO A 142 11.66 9.13 -21.38
C PRO A 142 10.15 8.86 -21.41
N SER A 143 9.39 9.90 -21.12
CA SER A 143 7.98 9.89 -20.73
C SER A 143 7.03 9.08 -21.62
N ASP A 144 6.34 8.13 -21.00
CA ASP A 144 4.90 7.93 -21.19
C ASP A 144 4.29 7.79 -19.77
N ASP A 145 3.60 8.83 -19.29
CA ASP A 145 2.64 8.81 -18.17
C ASP A 145 3.13 8.62 -16.70
N HIS A 146 4.45 8.64 -16.40
CA HIS A 146 4.96 8.38 -15.03
C HIS A 146 5.89 9.46 -14.42
N THR A 147 6.26 10.49 -15.17
CA THR A 147 7.29 11.47 -14.79
C THR A 147 6.86 12.48 -13.73
N ASP A 148 5.55 12.74 -13.54
CA ASP A 148 5.09 13.78 -12.60
C ASP A 148 4.82 13.26 -11.18
N VAL A 149 4.69 11.94 -10.99
CA VAL A 149 4.32 11.34 -9.69
C VAL A 149 5.55 11.05 -8.82
N ILE A 150 6.71 10.81 -9.44
CA ILE A 150 7.98 10.74 -8.71
C ILE A 150 8.45 12.16 -8.44
N SER A 151 7.74 12.87 -7.56
CA SER A 151 8.23 14.12 -7.00
C SER A 151 9.65 13.86 -6.46
N GLY A 152 10.60 14.77 -6.75
CA GLY A 152 11.98 14.65 -6.30
C GLY A 152 12.12 14.36 -4.80
N LYS A 153 11.08 14.62 -4.00
CA LYS A 153 10.96 14.25 -2.58
C LYS A 153 11.06 12.74 -2.31
N ILE A 154 10.43 11.87 -3.10
CA ILE A 154 10.46 10.41 -2.89
C ILE A 154 11.86 9.87 -3.18
N LEU A 155 12.51 10.36 -4.24
CA LEU A 155 13.89 9.99 -4.56
C LEU A 155 14.89 10.52 -3.52
N THR A 156 14.68 11.74 -3.02
CA THR A 156 15.51 12.32 -1.96
C THR A 156 15.37 11.52 -0.65
N PHE A 157 14.17 11.01 -0.37
CA PHE A 157 13.87 10.25 0.84
C PHE A 157 14.49 8.85 0.87
N ILE A 158 14.58 8.16 -0.27
CA ILE A 158 15.12 6.79 -0.32
C ILE A 158 16.65 6.79 -0.48
N VAL A 159 17.22 7.90 -0.98
CA VAL A 159 18.68 8.05 -1.21
C VAL A 159 19.41 8.73 -0.04
N GLY A 160 18.72 9.53 0.78
CA GLY A 160 19.28 10.22 1.96
C GLY A 160 19.18 9.40 3.23
#